data_AF-A0A0B2R8Y2-F1
#
_entry.id   AF-A0A0B2R8Y2-F1
#
_cell.length_a   1.000
_cell.length_b   1.000
_cell.length_c   1.000
_cell.angle_alpha   90.00
_cell.angle_beta   90.00
_cell.angle_gamma   90.00
#
_symmetry.space_group_name_H-M   'P 1'
#
loop_
_entity.id
_entity.type
_entity.pdbx_description
1 polymer ?
#
loop_
_entity_poly.entity_id
_entity_poly.type
_entity_poly.pdbx_seq_one_letter_code
_entity_poly.pdbx_strand_id
1 'polypeptide(L)'
;MVAAYMRNHTSDFLPFFLSENLIEDDSDESPAQKFENYCKEVESTATWGGQLELGALTHCLKKHIMIFSGSFPDVEMGKEYKSDGGAGMSNLSIMLSYHKHAFGLGEHYNSVVPT
;
A
#
# COMPACT_ATOMS: atom_id res chain seq x y z
N MET A 1 6.71 -10.69 0.38
CA MET A 1 6.95 -9.95 -0.88
C MET A 1 6.98 -8.45 -0.61
N VAL A 2 5.86 -7.87 -0.18
CA VAL A 2 5.73 -6.44 0.15
C VAL A 2 6.70 -5.99 1.25
N ALA A 3 6.69 -6.62 2.42
CA ALA A 3 7.62 -6.28 3.52
C ALA A 3 9.10 -6.36 3.13
N ALA A 4 9.50 -7.38 2.36
CA ALA A 4 10.86 -7.50 1.85
C ALA A 4 11.23 -6.35 0.90
N TYR A 5 10.29 -5.90 0.06
CA TYR A 5 10.50 -4.73 -0.78
C TYR A 5 10.68 -3.46 0.04
N MET A 6 9.81 -3.23 1.03
CA MET A 6 9.88 -2.08 1.93
C MET A 6 11.23 -2.01 2.67
N ARG A 7 11.73 -3.13 3.21
CA ARG A 7 13.06 -3.20 3.84
C ARG A 7 14.19 -2.80 2.90
N ASN A 8 14.17 -3.34 1.67
CA ASN A 8 15.20 -3.05 0.67
C ASN A 8 15.16 -1.60 0.15
N HIS A 9 14.06 -0.88 0.38
CA HIS A 9 13.85 0.51 -0.07
C HIS A 9 13.48 1.42 1.11
N THR A 10 14.06 1.18 2.29
CA THR A 10 13.67 1.84 3.54
C THR A 10 13.59 3.36 3.42
N SER A 11 14.48 4.01 2.68
CA SER A 11 14.48 5.47 2.47
C SER A 11 13.16 6.01 1.89
N ASP A 12 12.47 5.21 1.09
CA ASP A 12 11.30 5.62 0.34
C ASP A 12 10.02 5.47 1.16
N PHE A 13 10.04 4.61 2.20
CA PHE A 13 8.90 4.30 3.05
C PHE A 13 9.00 4.92 4.44
N LEU A 14 10.20 4.99 5.01
CA LEU A 14 10.42 5.41 6.40
C LEU A 14 9.82 6.80 6.70
N PRO A 15 9.98 7.85 5.87
CA PRO A 15 9.38 9.16 6.16
C PRO A 15 7.85 9.10 6.32
N PHE A 16 7.18 8.29 5.49
CA PHE A 16 5.73 8.14 5.50
C PHE A 16 5.26 7.26 6.67
N PHE A 17 5.96 6.15 6.92
CA PHE A 17 5.72 5.32 8.11
C PHE A 17 5.79 6.16 9.39
N LEU A 18 6.82 6.99 9.51
CA LEU A 18 7.00 7.84 10.68
C LEU A 18 5.90 8.91 10.81
N SER A 19 5.42 9.47 9.70
CA SER A 19 4.32 10.44 9.73
C SER A 19 3.00 9.85 10.24
N GLU A 20 2.75 8.56 9.98
CA GLU A 20 1.51 7.87 10.37
C GLU A 20 1.61 7.21 11.75
N ASN A 21 2.81 6.80 12.19
CA ASN A 21 2.98 5.91 13.34
C ASN A 21 3.75 6.53 14.52
N LEU A 22 4.34 7.73 14.40
CA LEU A 22 5.09 8.35 15.51
C LEU A 22 4.23 9.14 16.50
N ILE A 23 2.90 9.14 16.38
CA ILE A 23 2.08 10.08 17.16
C ILE A 23 2.05 9.73 18.66
N GLU A 24 2.23 8.46 19.08
CA GLU A 24 2.04 8.09 20.50
C GLU A 24 2.85 6.87 20.97
N ASP A 25 4.16 6.78 20.67
CA ASP A 25 4.97 5.67 21.20
C ASP A 25 6.19 6.15 21.98
N ASP A 26 6.05 6.11 23.31
CA ASP A 26 7.04 6.46 24.35
C ASP A 26 8.15 5.38 24.47
N SER A 27 8.27 4.48 23.48
CA SER A 27 9.33 3.48 23.43
C SER A 27 10.68 4.10 23.06
N ASP A 28 11.73 3.64 23.74
CA ASP A 28 13.14 3.96 23.45
C ASP A 28 13.64 3.39 22.09
N GLU A 29 12.76 2.81 21.27
CA GLU A 29 13.13 2.23 19.99
C GLU A 29 13.46 3.30 18.95
N SER A 30 14.54 3.09 18.20
CA SER A 30 14.86 3.96 17.08
C SER A 30 13.82 3.86 15.95
N PRO A 31 13.62 4.91 15.14
CA PRO A 31 12.74 4.87 13.96
C PRO A 31 12.95 3.67 13.04
N ALA A 32 14.20 3.26 12.85
CA ALA A 32 14.54 2.10 12.03
C ALA A 32 14.10 0.77 12.64
N GLN A 33 14.18 0.63 13.97
CA GLN A 33 13.67 -0.56 14.68
C GLN A 33 12.15 -0.63 14.60
N LYS A 34 11.45 0.49 14.81
CA LYS A 34 9.98 0.56 14.66
C LYS A 34 9.53 0.15 13.25
N PHE A 35 10.25 0.63 12.23
CA PHE A 35 9.96 0.26 10.84
C PHE A 35 10.24 -1.22 10.53
N GLU A 36 11.30 -1.80 11.10
CA GLU A 36 11.58 -3.23 10.96
C GLU A 36 10.50 -4.08 11.63
N ASN A 37 10.05 -3.68 12.83
CA ASN A 37 8.92 -4.31 13.53
C ASN A 37 7.64 -4.25 12.68
N TYR A 38 7.34 -3.10 12.08
CA TYR A 38 6.22 -2.95 11.16
C TYR A 38 6.32 -3.90 9.94
N CYS A 39 7.49 -3.96 9.29
CA CYS A 39 7.70 -4.89 8.17
C CYS A 39 7.50 -6.35 8.60
N LYS A 40 7.91 -6.70 9.83
CA LYS A 40 7.69 -8.02 10.40
C LYS A 40 6.21 -8.30 10.65
N GLU A 41 5.45 -7.33 11.14
CA GLU A 41 4.00 -7.48 11.30
C GLU A 41 3.32 -7.71 9.95
N VAL A 42 3.60 -6.86 8.96
CA VAL A 42 3.04 -6.96 7.61
C VAL A 42 3.27 -8.33 6.97
N GLU A 43 4.40 -9.00 7.23
CA GLU A 43 4.67 -10.33 6.65
C GLU A 43 4.20 -11.51 7.49
N SER A 44 4.05 -11.34 8.82
CA SER A 44 3.82 -12.46 9.74
C SER A 44 2.42 -12.50 10.33
N THR A 45 1.62 -11.44 10.15
CA THR A 45 0.27 -11.33 10.70
C THR A 45 -0.78 -11.06 9.61
N ALA A 46 -2.04 -10.96 10.03
CA ALA A 46 -3.16 -10.52 9.18
C ALA A 46 -3.45 -9.01 9.34
N THR A 47 -2.45 -8.21 9.71
CA THR A 47 -2.57 -6.75 9.75
C THR A 47 -3.03 -6.22 8.40
N TRP A 48 -3.98 -5.29 8.42
CA TRP A 48 -4.52 -4.69 7.20
C TRP A 48 -3.47 -3.74 6.62
N GLY A 49 -3.25 -3.85 5.30
CA GLY A 49 -2.34 -2.96 4.57
C GLY A 49 -3.04 -1.69 4.10
N GLY A 50 -2.25 -0.64 3.90
CA GLY A 50 -2.70 0.66 3.42
C GLY A 50 -1.82 1.21 2.31
N GLN A 51 -1.50 2.50 2.39
CA GLN A 51 -0.76 3.21 1.34
C GLN A 51 0.65 2.67 1.14
N LEU A 52 1.36 2.34 2.22
CA LEU A 52 2.73 1.80 2.17
C LEU A 52 2.75 0.44 1.47
N GLU A 53 1.85 -0.47 1.87
CA GLU A 53 1.75 -1.80 1.29
C GLU A 53 1.39 -1.73 -0.20
N LEU A 54 0.43 -0.89 -0.58
CA LEU A 54 0.04 -0.70 -1.99
C LEU A 54 1.19 -0.10 -2.82
N GLY A 55 1.94 0.84 -2.26
CA GLY A 55 3.14 1.41 -2.88
C GLY A 55 4.25 0.37 -3.10
N ALA A 56 4.53 -0.49 -2.11
CA ALA A 56 5.49 -1.57 -2.31
C ALA A 56 4.94 -2.66 -3.26
N LEU A 57 3.65 -2.95 -3.20
CA LEU A 57 3.00 -3.98 -4.02
C LEU A 57 3.04 -3.62 -5.51
N THR A 58 2.89 -2.35 -5.87
CA THR A 58 2.98 -1.93 -7.28
C THR A 58 4.31 -2.30 -7.91
N HIS A 59 5.42 -2.11 -7.20
CA HIS A 59 6.75 -2.48 -7.68
C HIS A 59 6.99 -3.98 -7.68
N CYS A 60 6.47 -4.68 -6.67
CA CYS A 60 6.55 -6.14 -6.59
C CYS A 60 5.84 -6.81 -7.77
N LEU A 61 4.65 -6.34 -8.12
CA LEU A 61 3.84 -6.86 -9.22
C LEU A 61 4.22 -6.27 -10.57
N LYS A 62 4.96 -5.15 -10.59
CA LYS A 62 5.18 -4.30 -11.77
C LYS A 62 3.85 -3.95 -12.45
N LYS A 63 2.91 -3.46 -11.65
CA LYS A 63 1.54 -3.12 -12.10
C LYS A 63 1.13 -1.76 -11.59
N HIS A 64 0.56 -0.98 -12.50
CA HIS A 64 -0.15 0.23 -12.15
C HIS A 64 -1.40 -0.09 -11.31
N ILE A 65 -1.62 0.65 -10.23
CA ILE A 65 -2.79 0.53 -9.36
C ILE A 65 -3.55 1.86 -9.33
N MET A 66 -4.84 1.81 -9.61
CA MET A 66 -5.76 2.93 -9.53
C MET A 66 -6.76 2.69 -8.41
N ILE A 67 -6.83 3.60 -7.46
CA ILE A 67 -7.71 3.51 -6.29
C ILE A 67 -8.75 4.63 -6.38
N PHE A 68 -10.02 4.25 -6.46
CA PHE A 68 -11.15 5.17 -6.50
C PHE A 68 -11.75 5.35 -5.11
N SER A 69 -12.15 6.56 -4.77
CA SER A 69 -12.80 6.85 -3.49
C SER A 69 -14.01 7.77 -3.68
N GLY A 70 -15.06 7.53 -2.91
CA GLY A 70 -16.24 8.40 -2.89
C GLY A 70 -16.05 9.68 -2.05
N SER A 71 -14.98 9.77 -1.25
CA SER A 71 -14.77 10.84 -0.27
C SER A 71 -13.42 11.54 -0.40
N PHE A 72 -12.51 10.99 -1.21
CA PHE A 72 -11.16 11.50 -1.42
C PHE A 72 -10.83 11.48 -2.92
N PRO A 73 -9.83 12.27 -3.37
CA PRO A 73 -9.34 12.16 -4.74
C PRO A 73 -8.86 10.74 -5.07
N ASP A 74 -8.95 10.38 -6.34
CA ASP A 74 -8.42 9.11 -6.83
C ASP A 74 -6.90 9.05 -6.64
N VAL A 75 -6.39 7.90 -6.22
CA VAL A 75 -4.97 7.69 -5.91
C VAL A 75 -4.35 6.73 -6.91
N GLU A 76 -3.33 7.22 -7.61
CA GLU A 76 -2.64 6.52 -8.69
C GLU A 76 -1.22 6.11 -8.24
N MET A 77 -0.90 4.81 -8.31
CA MET A 77 0.40 4.26 -7.91
C MET A 77 1.03 3.43 -9.03
N GLY A 78 2.38 3.49 -9.14
CA GLY A 78 3.12 2.73 -10.15
C GLY A 78 2.87 3.21 -11.58
N LYS A 79 2.88 4.53 -11.79
CA LYS A 79 2.62 5.16 -13.10
C LYS A 79 3.61 4.68 -14.16
N GLU A 80 4.83 4.36 -13.77
CA GLU A 80 5.87 3.76 -14.61
C GLU A 80 5.51 2.37 -15.15
N TYR A 81 4.52 1.70 -14.54
CA TYR A 81 4.01 0.40 -14.99
C TYR A 81 2.68 0.52 -15.74
N LYS A 82 2.21 1.74 -16.00
CA LYS A 82 1.00 1.98 -16.77
C LYS A 82 1.28 1.64 -18.23
N SER A 83 0.47 0.76 -18.81
CA SER A 83 0.60 0.38 -20.22
C SER A 83 -0.30 1.27 -21.08
N ASP A 84 0.24 1.85 -22.15
CA ASP A 84 -0.48 2.68 -23.12
C ASP A 84 -1.39 1.88 -24.08
N GLY A 85 -1.90 0.73 -23.64
CA GLY A 85 -2.87 -0.08 -24.41
C GLY A 85 -2.26 -1.04 -25.44
N GLY A 86 -0.94 -1.27 -25.43
CA GLY A 86 -0.22 -1.99 -26.49
C GLY A 86 -0.07 -3.51 -26.35
N ALA A 87 -0.37 -4.16 -25.23
CA ALA A 87 -0.11 -5.61 -25.10
C ALA A 87 -0.95 -6.31 -24.03
N GLY A 88 -2.04 -6.96 -24.45
CA GLY A 88 -2.72 -8.04 -23.72
C GLY A 88 -3.48 -7.66 -22.45
N MET A 89 -4.52 -8.43 -22.11
CA MET A 89 -5.28 -8.29 -20.85
C MET A 89 -4.40 -8.40 -19.59
N SER A 90 -3.20 -8.97 -19.72
CA SER A 90 -2.24 -9.14 -18.63
C SER A 90 -1.62 -7.84 -18.14
N ASN A 91 -1.69 -6.72 -18.87
CA ASN A 91 -1.09 -5.43 -18.48
C ASN A 91 -2.11 -4.34 -18.11
N LEU A 92 -3.35 -4.75 -17.82
CA LEU A 92 -4.34 -3.84 -17.28
C LEU A 92 -3.98 -3.40 -15.86
N SER A 93 -4.35 -2.17 -15.54
CA SER A 93 -4.18 -1.61 -14.20
C SER A 93 -5.04 -2.36 -13.19
N ILE A 94 -4.54 -2.55 -11.98
CA ILE A 94 -5.34 -3.05 -10.86
C ILE A 94 -6.25 -1.91 -10.41
N MET A 95 -7.56 -2.13 -10.43
CA MET A 95 -8.55 -1.12 -10.05
C MET A 95 -9.17 -1.48 -8.72
N LEU A 96 -8.97 -0.61 -7.72
CA LEU A 96 -9.49 -0.77 -6.37
C LEU A 96 -10.50 0.33 -6.06
N SER A 97 -11.51 0.02 -5.27
CA SER A 97 -12.40 1.00 -4.64
C SER A 97 -12.14 1.02 -3.15
N TYR A 98 -11.89 2.21 -2.59
CA TYR A 98 -11.65 2.45 -1.18
C TYR A 98 -12.92 2.94 -0.49
N HIS A 99 -13.25 2.34 0.64
CA HIS A 99 -14.46 2.59 1.41
C HIS A 99 -14.12 2.78 2.88
N LYS A 100 -14.26 4.01 3.39
CA LYS A 100 -14.01 4.31 4.81
C LYS A 100 -15.16 3.91 5.75
N HIS A 101 -16.40 3.97 5.24
CA HIS A 101 -17.62 3.85 6.04
C HIS A 101 -18.59 2.76 5.56
N ALA A 102 -18.21 1.95 4.56
CA ALA A 102 -19.10 0.91 4.03
C ALA A 102 -19.23 -0.30 4.97
N PHE A 103 -18.21 -0.55 5.81
CA PHE A 103 -18.18 -1.69 6.73
C PHE A 103 -17.91 -1.22 8.17
N GLY A 104 -18.45 -1.95 9.15
CA GLY A 104 -18.32 -1.59 10.57
C GLY A 104 -16.89 -1.61 11.12
N LEU A 105 -15.94 -2.21 10.40
CA LEU A 105 -14.51 -2.25 10.74
C LEU A 105 -13.73 -1.05 10.19
N GLY A 106 -14.37 -0.14 9.46
CA GLY A 106 -13.74 1.05 8.90
C GLY A 106 -13.29 0.86 7.45
N GLU A 107 -12.01 1.13 7.22
CA GLU A 107 -11.39 1.29 5.89
C GLU A 107 -11.25 -0.01 5.13
N HIS A 108 -11.71 -0.07 3.88
CA HIS A 108 -11.70 -1.32 3.11
C HIS A 108 -11.42 -1.09 1.63
N TYR A 109 -10.73 -2.03 0.99
CA TYR A 109 -10.46 -2.04 -0.45
C TYR A 109 -11.18 -3.19 -1.13
N ASN A 110 -11.90 -2.90 -2.22
CA ASN A 110 -12.57 -3.90 -3.07
C ASN A 110 -12.05 -3.82 -4.51
N SER A 111 -11.97 -4.97 -5.21
CA SER A 111 -11.76 -4.99 -6.66
C SER A 111 -12.92 -4.29 -7.37
N VAL A 112 -12.61 -3.44 -8.36
CA VAL A 112 -13.62 -2.79 -9.22
C VAL A 112 -14.06 -3.70 -10.37
N VAL A 113 -13.19 -4.62 -10.79
CA VAL A 113 -13.55 -5.61 -11.82
C VAL A 113 -14.14 -6.84 -11.13
N PRO A 114 -15.35 -7.29 -11.53
CA PRO A 114 -15.92 -8.55 -11.07
C PRO A 114 -14.98 -9.71 -11.42
N THR A 115 -14.93 -10.70 -10.52
CA THR A 115 -14.31 -12.00 -10.83
C THR A 115 -15.21 -12.83 -11.72
#